data_AF-A0A7C9CJD7-F1
#
_entry.id   AF-A0A7C9CJD7-F1
#
_cell.length_a   1.000
_cell.length_b   1.000
_cell.length_c   1.000
_cell.angle_alpha   90.00
_cell.angle_beta   90.00
_cell.angle_gamma   90.00
#
_symmetry.space_group_name_H-M   'P 1'
#
loop_
_entity.id
_entity.type
_entity.pdbx_description
1 polymer ?
#
loop_
_entity_poly.entity_id
_entity_poly.type
_entity_poly.pdbx_seq_one_letter_code
_entity_poly.pdbx_strand_id
1 'polypeptide(L)'
;QAEKLHNRSKRDGKHYIDFWQQIPLNEPYRVILADVRDKLYNTRERAHQSLSAGASDIPSEATFTHVYQLLEPLELCYRSLCDCGDRAIADGSLLDFMRQVTTFGLCLVRLDIRQESERHTDVMDAITKYLEIGSYREWSEKERQEWLLSELKSKRPLFGANLPKTEEVAEVLDTFHVISELP
;
A
#
# COMPACT_ATOMS: atom_id res chain seq x y z
N GLN A 1 -5.75 -5.80 30.33
CA GLN A 1 -5.38 -6.26 28.97
C GLN A 1 -4.25 -5.43 28.36
N ALA A 2 -4.18 -4.11 28.60
CA ALA A 2 -3.07 -3.24 28.19
C ALA A 2 -1.67 -3.65 28.74
N GLU A 3 -1.59 -4.09 30.00
CA GLU A 3 -0.32 -4.58 30.59
C GLU A 3 0.21 -5.86 29.91
N LYS A 4 -0.67 -6.70 29.35
CA LYS A 4 -0.26 -7.92 28.63
C LYS A 4 0.31 -7.60 27.25
N LEU A 5 -0.16 -6.53 26.60
CA LEU A 5 0.39 -5.99 25.34
C LEU A 5 1.74 -5.28 25.58
N HIS A 6 1.82 -4.46 26.63
CA HIS A 6 3.07 -3.79 27.04
C HIS A 6 4.17 -4.79 27.44
N ASN A 7 3.81 -5.88 28.13
CA ASN A 7 4.74 -6.96 28.47
C ASN A 7 5.12 -7.86 27.30
N ARG A 8 4.33 -7.92 26.22
CA ARG A 8 4.67 -8.63 24.98
C ARG A 8 5.77 -7.87 24.21
N SER A 9 5.60 -6.55 24.07
CA SER A 9 6.59 -5.63 23.48
C SER A 9 7.95 -5.70 24.20
N LYS A 10 7.97 -5.81 25.52
CA LYS A 10 9.21 -6.02 26.32
C LYS A 10 9.83 -7.42 26.20
N ARG A 11 9.06 -8.46 25.86
CA ARG A 11 9.60 -9.82 25.66
C ARG A 11 10.27 -9.95 24.29
N ASP A 12 9.68 -9.38 23.26
CA ASP A 12 10.25 -9.42 21.90
C ASP A 12 11.54 -8.58 21.81
N GLY A 13 11.63 -7.48 22.58
CA GLY A 13 12.87 -6.69 22.69
C GLY A 13 14.06 -7.47 23.27
N LYS A 14 13.87 -8.55 24.04
CA LYS A 14 14.97 -9.32 24.64
C LYS A 14 15.63 -10.31 23.68
N HIS A 15 14.98 -10.71 22.60
CA HIS A 15 15.51 -11.72 21.67
C HIS A 15 16.38 -11.12 20.54
N TYR A 16 16.42 -9.79 20.43
CA TYR A 16 17.10 -9.09 19.34
C TYR A 16 17.97 -7.93 19.83
N ILE A 17 18.39 -7.91 21.11
CA ILE A 17 19.30 -6.86 21.63
C ILE A 17 20.57 -6.76 20.77
N ASP A 18 21.14 -7.90 20.40
CA ASP A 18 22.34 -7.97 19.56
C ASP A 18 22.09 -7.46 18.14
N PHE A 19 20.83 -7.51 17.71
CA PHE A 19 20.39 -7.04 16.40
C PHE A 19 20.56 -5.52 16.27
N TRP A 20 20.56 -4.76 17.36
CA TRP A 20 20.66 -3.28 17.33
C TRP A 20 21.99 -2.75 17.90
N GLN A 21 23.00 -3.61 17.99
CA GLN A 21 24.34 -3.17 18.39
C GLN A 21 24.97 -2.25 17.34
N GLN A 22 25.90 -1.40 17.80
CA GLN A 22 26.63 -0.50 16.92
C GLN A 22 27.48 -1.32 15.93
N ILE A 23 27.27 -1.07 14.64
CA ILE A 23 27.98 -1.77 13.57
C ILE A 23 29.26 -0.99 13.25
N PRO A 24 30.44 -1.66 13.23
CA PRO A 24 31.68 -1.03 12.82
C PRO A 24 31.64 -0.51 11.37
N LEU A 25 32.23 0.66 11.12
CA LEU A 25 32.22 1.28 9.78
C LEU A 25 33.01 0.48 8.72
N ASN A 26 33.90 -0.41 9.14
CA ASN A 26 34.63 -1.33 8.26
C ASN A 26 33.79 -2.54 7.81
N GLU A 27 32.51 -2.64 8.20
CA GLU A 27 31.56 -3.64 7.74
C GLU A 27 30.47 -2.99 6.85
N PRO A 28 30.82 -2.49 5.64
CA PRO A 28 29.98 -1.57 4.87
C PRO A 28 28.60 -2.15 4.50
N TYR A 29 28.55 -3.43 4.10
CA TYR A 29 27.29 -4.11 3.78
C TYR A 29 26.36 -4.22 4.99
N ARG A 30 26.93 -4.44 6.19
CA ARG A 30 26.14 -4.52 7.43
C ARG A 30 25.59 -3.16 7.84
N VAL A 31 26.34 -2.08 7.62
CA VAL A 31 25.87 -0.70 7.86
C VAL A 31 24.65 -0.40 6.99
N ILE A 32 24.70 -0.72 5.68
CA ILE A 32 23.56 -0.52 4.77
C ILE A 32 22.36 -1.39 5.17
N LEU A 33 22.58 -2.69 5.43
CA LEU A 33 21.50 -3.61 5.79
C LEU A 33 20.88 -3.30 7.16
N ALA A 34 21.60 -2.63 8.06
CA ALA A 34 21.04 -2.10 9.29
C ALA A 34 20.08 -0.93 9.02
N ASP A 35 20.41 0.03 8.15
CA ASP A 35 19.44 1.07 7.77
C ASP A 35 18.16 0.46 7.16
N VAL A 36 18.33 -0.55 6.29
CA VAL A 36 17.20 -1.30 5.72
C VAL A 36 16.35 -1.95 6.82
N ARG A 37 16.98 -2.61 7.80
CA ARG A 37 16.29 -3.21 8.94
C ARG A 37 15.53 -2.15 9.75
N ASP A 38 16.16 -1.03 10.03
CA ASP A 38 15.59 0.05 10.85
C ASP A 38 14.33 0.63 10.18
N LYS A 39 14.39 0.86 8.86
CA LYS A 39 13.23 1.28 8.07
C LYS A 39 12.16 0.20 7.95
N LEU A 40 12.51 -1.08 7.79
CA LEU A 40 11.55 -2.18 7.81
C LEU A 40 10.82 -2.28 9.15
N TYR A 41 11.54 -2.09 10.26
CA TYR A 41 10.95 -2.04 11.60
C TYR A 41 9.94 -0.90 11.70
N ASN A 42 10.31 0.31 11.30
CA ASN A 42 9.40 1.46 11.29
C ASN A 42 8.19 1.23 10.38
N THR A 43 8.38 0.60 9.21
CA THR A 43 7.29 0.25 8.28
C THR A 43 6.28 -0.68 8.96
N ARG A 44 6.78 -1.71 9.66
CA ARG A 44 5.94 -2.64 10.43
C ARG A 44 5.20 -1.93 11.56
N GLU A 45 5.90 -1.14 12.37
CA GLU A 45 5.31 -0.45 13.51
C GLU A 45 4.28 0.59 13.05
N ARG A 46 4.55 1.31 11.95
CA ARG A 46 3.60 2.26 11.36
C ARG A 46 2.32 1.54 10.95
N ALA A 47 2.43 0.43 10.22
CA ALA A 47 1.27 -0.36 9.83
C ALA A 47 0.48 -0.88 11.05
N HIS A 48 1.17 -1.35 12.09
CA HIS A 48 0.55 -1.82 13.32
C HIS A 48 -0.17 -0.70 14.10
N GLN A 49 0.41 0.48 14.18
CA GLN A 49 -0.21 1.67 14.80
C GLN A 49 -1.43 2.12 13.99
N SER A 50 -1.31 2.25 12.67
CA SER A 50 -2.42 2.60 11.79
C SER A 50 -3.58 1.61 11.91
N LEU A 51 -3.30 0.30 12.00
CA LEU A 51 -4.33 -0.72 12.18
C LEU A 51 -5.02 -0.66 13.55
N SER A 52 -4.28 -0.32 14.61
CA SER A 52 -4.81 -0.37 15.99
C SER A 52 -5.46 0.95 16.46
N ALA A 53 -4.93 2.08 16.03
CA ALA A 53 -5.33 3.42 16.47
C ALA A 53 -5.85 4.32 15.34
N GLY A 54 -5.84 3.85 14.08
CA GLY A 54 -6.25 4.63 12.90
C GLY A 54 -5.20 5.65 12.43
N ALA A 55 -4.13 5.86 13.19
CA ALA A 55 -3.05 6.78 12.86
C ALA A 55 -1.72 6.28 13.46
N SER A 56 -0.61 6.80 12.93
CA SER A 56 0.74 6.52 13.43
C SER A 56 1.55 7.80 13.50
N ASP A 57 2.34 7.94 14.57
CA ASP A 57 3.26 9.06 14.76
C ASP A 57 4.59 8.87 14.03
N ILE A 58 4.85 7.67 13.49
CA ILE A 58 6.07 7.35 12.73
C ILE A 58 5.94 8.04 11.37
N PRO A 59 6.83 8.98 10.98
CA PRO A 59 6.75 9.67 9.69
C PRO A 59 6.85 8.72 8.49
N SER A 60 6.26 9.09 7.35
CA SER A 60 6.25 8.25 6.14
C SER A 60 7.66 8.06 5.59
N GLU A 61 8.47 9.11 5.69
CA GLU A 61 9.86 9.21 5.24
C GLU A 61 10.79 8.26 6.01
N ALA A 62 10.38 7.83 7.21
CA ALA A 62 11.10 6.87 8.03
C ALA A 62 10.74 5.41 7.70
N THR A 63 9.89 5.19 6.70
CA THR A 63 9.37 3.87 6.28
C THR A 63 9.61 3.61 4.80
N PHE A 64 9.33 2.38 4.36
CA PHE A 64 9.25 2.04 2.95
C PHE A 64 7.81 2.20 2.47
N THR A 65 7.58 3.10 1.54
CA THR A 65 6.27 3.31 0.88
C THR A 65 6.21 2.71 -0.53
N HIS A 66 7.36 2.46 -1.14
CA HIS A 66 7.48 1.81 -2.44
C HIS A 66 8.56 0.74 -2.43
N VAL A 67 8.31 -0.36 -3.14
CA VAL A 67 9.23 -1.51 -3.20
C VAL A 67 10.64 -1.12 -3.71
N TYR A 68 10.75 -0.13 -4.60
CA TYR A 68 12.03 0.33 -5.12
C TYR A 68 12.95 0.92 -4.05
N GLN A 69 12.38 1.55 -3.00
CA GLN A 69 13.18 2.07 -1.89
C GLN A 69 13.85 0.94 -1.09
N LEU A 70 13.23 -0.24 -1.04
CA LEU A 70 13.81 -1.43 -0.42
C LEU A 70 14.79 -2.14 -1.36
N LEU A 71 14.52 -2.18 -2.66
CA LEU A 71 15.41 -2.82 -3.63
C LEU A 71 16.72 -2.05 -3.85
N GLU A 72 16.68 -0.72 -3.90
CA GLU A 72 17.85 0.13 -4.16
C GLU A 72 19.09 -0.22 -3.30
N PRO A 73 19.01 -0.29 -1.96
CA PRO A 73 20.16 -0.66 -1.13
C PRO A 73 20.60 -2.12 -1.32
N LEU A 74 19.70 -3.03 -1.68
CA LEU A 74 20.03 -4.43 -1.95
C LEU A 74 20.78 -4.59 -3.28
N GLU A 75 20.31 -3.89 -4.32
CA GLU A 75 20.97 -3.83 -5.62
C GLU A 75 22.35 -3.19 -5.53
N LEU A 76 22.51 -2.16 -4.69
CA LEU A 76 23.81 -1.55 -4.40
C LEU A 76 24.78 -2.58 -3.79
N CYS A 77 24.35 -3.32 -2.77
CA CYS A 77 25.14 -4.39 -2.16
C CYS A 77 25.49 -5.48 -3.18
N TYR A 78 24.52 -5.89 -4.00
CA TYR A 78 24.71 -6.94 -5.01
C TYR A 78 25.75 -6.54 -6.06
N ARG A 79 25.63 -5.33 -6.61
CA ARG A 79 26.59 -4.77 -7.58
C ARG A 79 28.00 -4.68 -6.98
N SER A 80 28.11 -4.12 -5.78
CA SER A 80 29.40 -3.99 -5.09
C SER A 80 30.08 -5.35 -4.85
N LEU A 81 29.33 -6.38 -4.44
CA LEU A 81 29.87 -7.73 -4.29
C LEU A 81 30.35 -8.29 -5.64
N CYS A 82 29.59 -8.09 -6.71
CA CYS A 82 30.00 -8.52 -8.05
C CYS A 82 31.28 -7.81 -8.52
N ASP A 83 31.39 -6.50 -8.31
CA ASP A 83 32.54 -5.69 -8.73
C ASP A 83 33.81 -6.07 -7.96
N CYS A 84 33.68 -6.54 -6.71
CA CYS A 84 34.78 -7.06 -5.90
C CYS A 84 35.15 -8.54 -6.19
N GLY A 85 34.45 -9.21 -7.11
CA GLY A 85 34.69 -10.62 -7.45
C GLY A 85 33.94 -11.63 -6.58
N ASP A 86 33.09 -11.17 -5.66
CA ASP A 86 32.32 -11.98 -4.70
C ASP A 86 30.92 -12.35 -5.22
N ARG A 87 30.76 -12.52 -6.54
CA ARG A 87 29.46 -12.87 -7.14
C ARG A 87 28.85 -14.13 -6.53
N ALA A 88 29.66 -15.13 -6.17
CA ALA A 88 29.15 -16.35 -5.53
C ALA A 88 28.44 -16.08 -4.18
N ILE A 89 28.85 -15.04 -3.44
CA ILE A 89 28.18 -14.58 -2.22
C ILE A 89 26.91 -13.81 -2.59
N ALA A 90 26.99 -12.91 -3.58
CA ALA A 90 25.86 -12.11 -4.06
C ALA A 90 24.70 -13.00 -4.56
N ASP A 91 25.01 -14.08 -5.28
CA ASP A 91 24.06 -15.04 -5.83
C ASP A 91 23.47 -16.01 -4.79
N GLY A 92 23.89 -15.91 -3.53
CA GLY A 92 23.32 -16.65 -2.41
C GLY A 92 22.10 -15.95 -1.79
N SER A 93 22.10 -15.80 -0.46
CA SER A 93 20.97 -15.27 0.30
C SER A 93 20.52 -13.86 -0.12
N LEU A 94 21.44 -13.04 -0.64
CA LEU A 94 21.10 -11.70 -1.12
C LEU A 94 20.19 -11.77 -2.35
N LEU A 95 20.57 -12.58 -3.35
CA LEU A 95 19.75 -12.80 -4.54
C LEU A 95 18.39 -13.42 -4.19
N ASP A 96 18.36 -14.37 -3.26
CA ASP A 96 17.10 -14.94 -2.78
C ASP A 96 16.21 -13.88 -2.13
N PHE A 97 16.78 -13.00 -1.30
CA PHE A 97 16.03 -11.90 -0.69
C PHE A 97 15.52 -10.89 -1.73
N MET A 98 16.34 -10.52 -2.72
CA MET A 98 15.90 -9.65 -3.82
C MET A 98 14.75 -10.28 -4.63
N ARG A 99 14.79 -11.59 -4.88
CA ARG A 99 13.69 -12.32 -5.52
C ARG A 99 12.42 -12.30 -4.67
N GLN A 100 12.54 -12.47 -3.35
CA GLN A 100 11.41 -12.37 -2.43
C GLN A 100 10.78 -10.98 -2.48
N VAL A 101 11.59 -9.93 -2.39
CA VAL A 101 11.11 -8.54 -2.47
C VAL A 101 10.44 -8.26 -3.82
N THR A 102 11.00 -8.76 -4.92
CA THR A 102 10.40 -8.59 -6.25
C THR A 102 9.08 -9.36 -6.41
N THR A 103 8.97 -10.54 -5.78
CA THR A 103 7.79 -11.40 -5.89
C THR A 103 6.64 -10.93 -5.00
N PHE A 104 6.95 -10.56 -3.76
CA PHE A 104 5.96 -10.29 -2.71
C PHE A 104 5.76 -8.79 -2.44
N GLY A 105 6.75 -7.95 -2.78
CA GLY A 105 6.74 -6.53 -2.47
C GLY A 105 6.61 -6.26 -0.97
N LEU A 106 5.92 -5.16 -0.63
CA LEU A 106 5.67 -4.76 0.77
C LEU A 106 4.36 -5.34 1.32
N CYS A 107 3.45 -5.79 0.46
CA CYS A 107 2.09 -6.19 0.83
C CYS A 107 1.86 -7.71 0.78
N LEU A 108 2.87 -8.49 0.38
CA LEU A 108 2.84 -9.94 0.13
C LEU A 108 1.94 -10.37 -1.03
N VAL A 109 0.69 -9.91 -1.04
CA VAL A 109 -0.33 -10.18 -2.05
C VAL A 109 -1.03 -8.90 -2.44
N ARG A 110 -1.57 -8.87 -3.66
CA ARG A 110 -2.49 -7.81 -4.09
C ARG A 110 -3.92 -8.21 -3.73
N LEU A 111 -4.70 -7.24 -3.27
CA LEU A 111 -6.11 -7.45 -2.94
C LEU A 111 -6.97 -7.16 -4.17
N ASP A 112 -7.68 -8.18 -4.64
CA ASP A 112 -8.69 -8.02 -5.70
C ASP A 112 -9.98 -7.46 -5.10
N ILE A 113 -10.46 -6.34 -5.63
CA ILE A 113 -11.77 -5.77 -5.28
C ILE A 113 -12.80 -6.27 -6.28
N ARG A 114 -13.93 -6.79 -5.78
CA ARG A 114 -15.02 -7.30 -6.60
C ARG A 114 -16.36 -6.78 -6.09
N GLN A 115 -17.18 -6.33 -7.02
CA GLN A 115 -18.55 -5.88 -6.79
C GLN A 115 -19.41 -6.24 -8.02
N GLU A 116 -20.71 -6.43 -7.83
CA GLU A 116 -21.63 -6.76 -8.92
C GLU A 116 -21.98 -5.54 -9.79
N SER A 117 -22.26 -5.78 -11.07
CA SER A 117 -22.51 -4.70 -12.04
C SER A 117 -23.77 -3.87 -11.73
N GLU A 118 -24.77 -4.49 -11.10
CA GLU A 118 -26.01 -3.80 -10.72
C GLU A 118 -25.75 -2.71 -9.68
N ARG A 119 -24.85 -2.96 -8.71
CA ARG A 119 -24.45 -1.97 -7.70
C ARG A 119 -23.80 -0.75 -8.31
N HIS A 120 -22.97 -0.93 -9.35
CA HIS A 120 -22.42 0.20 -10.11
C HIS A 120 -23.51 0.93 -10.91
N THR A 121 -24.47 0.18 -11.48
CA THR A 121 -25.61 0.76 -12.21
C THR A 121 -26.46 1.63 -11.29
N ASP A 122 -26.72 1.20 -10.05
CA ASP A 122 -27.46 1.99 -9.05
C ASP A 122 -26.74 3.29 -8.68
N VAL A 123 -25.42 3.26 -8.56
CA VAL A 123 -24.63 4.48 -8.32
C VAL A 123 -24.77 5.45 -9.49
N MET A 124 -24.60 4.97 -10.73
CA MET A 124 -24.73 5.84 -11.91
C MET A 124 -26.16 6.38 -12.04
N ASP A 125 -27.18 5.57 -11.74
CA ASP A 125 -28.59 5.97 -11.79
C ASP A 125 -28.93 7.03 -10.73
N ALA A 126 -28.42 6.87 -9.51
CA ALA A 126 -28.55 7.88 -8.45
C ALA A 126 -27.91 9.21 -8.87
N ILE A 127 -26.74 9.16 -9.50
CA ILE A 127 -26.06 10.36 -10.01
C ILE A 127 -26.88 11.03 -11.12
N THR A 128 -27.31 10.29 -12.16
CA THR A 128 -28.04 10.88 -13.29
C THR A 128 -29.40 11.44 -12.86
N LYS A 129 -30.08 10.79 -11.92
CA LYS A 129 -31.35 11.28 -11.35
C LYS A 129 -31.13 12.56 -10.55
N TYR A 130 -30.09 12.61 -9.73
CA TYR A 130 -29.75 13.80 -8.95
C TYR A 130 -29.37 15.00 -9.83
N LEU A 131 -28.70 14.75 -10.94
CA LEU A 131 -28.34 15.78 -11.92
C LEU A 131 -29.50 16.16 -12.86
N GLU A 132 -30.67 15.53 -12.71
CA GLU A 132 -31.86 15.74 -13.54
C GLU A 132 -31.64 15.50 -15.05
N ILE A 133 -30.70 14.61 -15.40
CA ILE A 133 -30.38 14.24 -16.80
C ILE A 133 -31.00 12.91 -17.24
N GLY A 134 -31.69 12.21 -16.33
CA GLY A 134 -32.43 10.98 -16.60
C GLY A 134 -32.10 9.82 -15.65
N SER A 135 -32.55 8.63 -16.03
CA SER A 135 -32.39 7.38 -15.29
C SER A 135 -31.42 6.48 -16.05
N TYR A 136 -30.15 6.43 -15.64
CA TYR A 136 -29.13 5.58 -16.27
C TYR A 136 -29.59 4.12 -16.38
N ARG A 137 -30.37 3.65 -15.41
CA ARG A 137 -30.92 2.30 -15.39
C ARG A 137 -31.90 2.05 -16.54
N GLU A 138 -32.64 3.06 -16.98
CA GLU A 138 -33.62 2.97 -18.06
C GLU A 138 -33.02 3.17 -19.46
N TRP A 139 -31.81 3.72 -19.55
CA TRP A 139 -31.12 3.93 -20.81
C TRP A 139 -30.76 2.61 -21.51
N SER A 140 -30.84 2.63 -22.84
CA SER A 140 -30.28 1.58 -23.67
C SER A 140 -28.76 1.52 -23.52
N GLU A 141 -28.17 0.37 -23.83
CA GLU A 141 -26.71 0.19 -23.77
C GLU A 141 -25.95 1.23 -24.60
N LYS A 142 -26.49 1.60 -25.76
CA LYS A 142 -25.90 2.63 -26.62
C LYS A 142 -25.85 4.00 -25.93
N GLU A 143 -26.96 4.40 -25.31
CA GLU A 143 -27.05 5.68 -24.58
C GLU A 143 -26.10 5.69 -23.37
N ARG A 144 -26.02 4.57 -22.63
CA ARG A 144 -25.07 4.41 -21.51
C ARG A 144 -23.63 4.61 -21.97
N GLN A 145 -23.22 3.96 -23.05
CA GLN A 145 -21.86 4.10 -23.58
C GLN A 145 -21.56 5.51 -24.07
N GLU A 146 -22.48 6.13 -24.81
CA GLU A 146 -22.31 7.49 -25.32
C GLU A 146 -22.14 8.50 -24.17
N TRP A 147 -22.94 8.36 -23.11
CA TRP A 147 -22.83 9.20 -21.93
C TRP A 147 -21.56 8.93 -21.09
N LEU A 148 -21.23 7.66 -20.82
CA LEU A 148 -19.98 7.34 -20.10
C LEU A 148 -18.75 7.88 -20.83
N LEU A 149 -18.70 7.77 -22.16
CA LEU A 149 -17.59 8.28 -22.96
C LEU A 149 -17.53 9.81 -22.98
N SER A 150 -18.65 10.50 -22.87
CA SER A 150 -18.67 11.96 -22.80
C SER A 150 -18.14 12.44 -21.44
N GLU A 151 -18.57 11.81 -20.34
CA GLU A 151 -18.11 12.12 -18.98
C GLU A 151 -16.64 11.75 -18.77
N LEU A 152 -16.16 10.61 -19.29
CA LEU A 152 -14.75 10.22 -19.21
C LEU A 152 -13.80 11.20 -19.92
N LYS A 153 -14.28 11.94 -20.93
CA LYS A 153 -13.51 12.99 -21.61
C LYS A 153 -13.62 14.36 -20.93
N SER A 154 -14.65 14.54 -20.09
CA SER A 154 -14.89 15.76 -19.35
C SER A 154 -13.85 15.94 -18.24
N LYS A 155 -13.43 17.19 -18.01
CA LYS A 155 -12.62 17.56 -16.83
C LYS A 155 -13.46 18.10 -15.69
N ARG A 156 -14.77 18.23 -15.90
CA ARG A 156 -15.70 18.72 -14.89
C ARG A 156 -15.99 17.60 -13.90
N PRO A 157 -15.95 17.84 -12.58
CA PRO A 157 -16.42 16.88 -11.60
C PRO A 157 -17.89 16.51 -11.82
N LEU A 158 -18.19 15.21 -11.80
CA LEU A 158 -19.52 14.68 -12.14
C LEU A 158 -20.56 14.98 -11.04
N PHE A 159 -20.20 14.80 -9.77
CA PHE A 159 -21.08 15.06 -8.62
C PHE A 159 -20.28 15.67 -7.46
N GLY A 160 -20.99 16.35 -6.55
CA GLY A 160 -20.43 16.94 -5.33
C GLY A 160 -20.77 16.13 -4.07
N ALA A 161 -20.34 16.63 -2.91
CA ALA A 161 -20.59 15.99 -1.61
C ALA A 161 -22.08 15.82 -1.26
N ASN A 162 -22.96 16.58 -1.91
CA ASN A 162 -24.39 16.65 -1.60
C ASN A 162 -25.25 15.60 -2.34
N LEU A 163 -24.64 14.65 -3.05
CA LEU A 163 -25.37 13.54 -3.68
C LEU A 163 -26.12 12.74 -2.60
N PRO A 164 -27.46 12.61 -2.66
CA PRO A 164 -28.21 11.73 -1.78
C PRO A 164 -27.84 10.27 -2.07
N LYS A 165 -27.49 9.51 -1.04
CA LYS A 165 -27.01 8.12 -1.17
C LYS A 165 -27.87 7.21 -0.32
N THR A 166 -28.28 6.08 -0.90
CA THR A 166 -28.69 4.91 -0.12
C THR A 166 -27.47 4.27 0.53
N GLU A 167 -27.67 3.36 1.49
CA GLU A 167 -26.57 2.60 2.10
C GLU A 167 -25.74 1.85 1.03
N GLU A 168 -26.41 1.25 0.05
CA GLU A 168 -25.77 0.52 -1.03
C GLU A 168 -24.95 1.42 -1.98
N VAL A 169 -25.44 2.63 -2.28
CA VAL A 169 -24.70 3.60 -3.10
C VAL A 169 -23.52 4.17 -2.31
N ALA A 170 -23.70 4.43 -1.01
CA ALA A 170 -22.65 4.91 -0.14
C ALA A 170 -21.50 3.91 -0.05
N GLU A 171 -21.79 2.62 0.17
CA GLU A 171 -20.76 1.59 0.27
C GLU A 171 -19.88 1.49 -0.99
N VAL A 172 -20.46 1.57 -2.19
CA VAL A 172 -19.67 1.53 -3.43
C VAL A 172 -18.74 2.74 -3.54
N LEU A 173 -19.24 3.94 -3.22
CA LEU A 173 -18.46 5.17 -3.26
C LEU A 173 -17.37 5.18 -2.17
N ASP A 174 -17.68 4.69 -0.98
CA ASP A 174 -16.74 4.59 0.14
C ASP A 174 -15.65 3.54 -0.15
N THR A 175 -15.99 2.44 -0.82
CA THR A 175 -15.00 1.48 -1.31
C THR A 175 -14.01 2.14 -2.28
N PHE A 176 -14.48 2.95 -3.24
CA PHE A 176 -13.57 3.72 -4.11
C PHE A 176 -12.77 4.78 -3.35
N HIS A 177 -13.34 5.38 -2.30
CA HIS A 177 -12.62 6.31 -1.44
C HIS A 177 -11.45 5.62 -0.74
N VAL A 178 -11.67 4.44 -0.14
CA VAL A 178 -10.60 3.62 0.47
C VAL A 178 -9.52 3.26 -0.56
N ILE A 179 -9.90 2.86 -1.77
CA ILE A 179 -8.94 2.58 -2.86
C ILE A 179 -8.09 3.81 -3.19
N SER A 180 -8.67 5.02 -3.15
CA SER A 180 -7.95 6.26 -3.47
C SER A 180 -6.98 6.74 -2.38
N GLU A 181 -7.17 6.28 -1.14
CA GLU A 181 -6.34 6.68 0.01
C GLU A 181 -5.18 5.71 0.27
N LEU A 182 -5.27 4.48 -0.22
CA LEU A 182 -4.24 3.47 -0.03
C LEU A 182 -3.15 3.54 -1.13
N PRO A 183 -1.86 3.31 -0.77
CA PRO A 183 -0.73 3.37 -1.69
C PRO A 183 -0.64 2.20 -2.68
#